data_AF-A0A7G6Y7Q5-F1
#
_entry.id   AF-A0A7G6Y7Q5-F1
#
_cell.length_a   1.000
_cell.length_b   1.000
_cell.length_c   1.000
_cell.angle_alpha   90.00
_cell.angle_beta   90.00
_cell.angle_gamma   90.00
#
_symmetry.space_group_name_H-M   'P 1'
#
loop_
_entity.id
_entity.type
_entity.pdbx_description
1 polymer ?
#
loop_
_entity_poly.entity_id
_entity_poly.type
_entity_poly.pdbx_seq_one_letter_code
_entity_poly.pdbx_strand_id
1 'polypeptide(L)'
;MMSARRSALALVLAAAALALAGCAPTVSLDPGADANNPGCAEISVRLPDSVADKDRRQTDAQATGAWGDPAAVLLRCGVPPIGPTTKPCVDVSGVDWVLMSDPAAKQVVYQTFGRTPATEVIIDHVSGASDAAVLPEFASAISSVKQTEKCLSTLDTTLTPPSATPSPTPSR
;
A
#
# COMPACT_ATOMS: atom_id res chain seq x y z
N MET A 1 36.31 -9.56 -47.22
CA MET A 1 35.46 -8.37 -46.98
C MET A 1 34.00 -8.73 -46.64
N MET A 2 33.38 -9.72 -47.30
CA MET A 2 31.98 -10.11 -47.03
C MET A 2 31.75 -10.68 -45.61
N SER A 3 32.66 -11.50 -45.08
CA SER A 3 32.53 -12.08 -43.72
C SER A 3 32.64 -11.05 -42.60
N ALA A 4 33.50 -10.04 -42.74
CA ALA A 4 33.66 -8.98 -41.74
C ALA A 4 32.39 -8.12 -41.58
N ARG A 5 31.66 -7.87 -42.68
CA ARG A 5 30.38 -7.14 -42.67
C ARG A 5 29.26 -7.94 -41.99
N ARG A 6 29.24 -9.28 -42.17
CA ARG A 6 28.26 -10.17 -41.51
C ARG A 6 28.48 -10.26 -40.00
N SER A 7 29.74 -10.33 -39.56
CA SER A 7 30.08 -10.35 -38.12
C SER A 7 29.73 -9.04 -37.43
N ALA A 8 29.98 -7.88 -38.07
CA ALA A 8 29.62 -6.58 -37.53
C ALA A 8 28.09 -6.42 -37.35
N LEU A 9 27.30 -6.88 -38.32
CA LEU A 9 25.84 -6.83 -38.25
C LEU A 9 25.29 -7.72 -37.11
N ALA A 10 25.86 -8.91 -36.91
CA ALA A 10 25.46 -9.81 -35.83
C ALA A 10 25.73 -9.23 -34.44
N LEU A 11 26.88 -8.57 -34.25
CA LEU A 11 27.22 -7.87 -33.01
C LEU A 11 26.26 -6.71 -32.70
N VAL A 12 25.91 -5.91 -33.72
CA VAL A 12 24.94 -4.81 -33.57
C VAL A 12 23.55 -5.35 -33.21
N LEU A 13 23.10 -6.43 -33.86
CA LEU A 13 21.82 -7.07 -33.56
C LEU A 13 21.79 -7.69 -32.16
N ALA A 14 22.88 -8.33 -31.73
CA ALA A 14 22.98 -8.87 -30.38
C ALA A 14 22.96 -7.75 -29.32
N ALA A 15 23.73 -6.67 -29.54
CA ALA A 15 23.72 -5.51 -28.65
C ALA A 15 22.34 -4.83 -28.58
N ALA A 16 21.64 -4.71 -29.71
CA ALA A 16 20.27 -4.20 -29.76
C ALA A 16 19.28 -5.13 -29.03
N ALA A 17 19.39 -6.45 -29.19
CA ALA A 17 18.54 -7.41 -28.49
C ALA A 17 18.76 -7.36 -26.97
N LEU A 18 20.01 -7.24 -26.50
CA LEU A 18 20.30 -7.04 -25.07
C LEU A 18 19.78 -5.70 -24.56
N ALA A 19 19.84 -4.64 -25.37
CA ALA A 19 19.29 -3.33 -25.00
C ALA A 19 17.76 -3.35 -24.88
N LEU A 20 17.06 -4.12 -25.72
CA LEU A 20 15.60 -4.25 -25.66
C LEU A 20 15.12 -5.21 -24.55
N ALA A 21 15.94 -6.20 -24.16
CA ALA A 21 15.59 -7.13 -23.09
C ALA A 21 15.57 -6.49 -21.68
N GLY A 22 16.09 -5.27 -21.52
CA GLY A 22 16.08 -4.53 -20.26
C GLY A 22 14.75 -3.83 -19.93
N CYS A 23 13.81 -3.72 -20.87
CA CYS A 23 12.52 -3.08 -20.62
C CYS A 23 11.55 -4.07 -19.96
N ALA A 24 11.53 -4.11 -18.63
CA ALA A 24 10.45 -4.78 -17.90
C ALA A 24 9.10 -4.09 -18.19
N PRO A 25 7.99 -4.84 -18.35
CA PRO A 25 6.71 -4.22 -18.66
C PRO A 25 6.22 -3.36 -17.50
N THR A 26 5.80 -2.13 -17.82
CA THR A 26 5.17 -1.19 -16.88
C THR A 26 3.83 -1.75 -16.39
N VAL A 27 3.59 -1.66 -15.10
CA VAL A 27 2.30 -2.03 -14.49
C VAL A 27 1.33 -0.87 -14.67
N SER A 28 0.22 -1.12 -15.36
CA SER A 28 -0.80 -0.10 -15.57
C SER A 28 -1.72 0.01 -14.36
N LEU A 29 -1.87 1.22 -13.82
CA LEU A 29 -2.69 1.50 -12.64
C LEU A 29 -3.51 2.78 -12.84
N ASP A 30 -4.58 2.91 -12.07
CA ASP A 30 -5.29 4.18 -11.94
C ASP A 30 -4.75 4.99 -10.76
N PRO A 31 -4.52 6.31 -10.90
CA PRO A 31 -4.14 7.15 -9.77
C PRO A 31 -5.27 7.21 -8.73
N GLY A 32 -4.92 7.58 -7.49
CA GLY A 32 -5.92 8.05 -6.52
C GLY A 32 -6.54 9.37 -6.94
N ALA A 33 -7.75 9.67 -6.44
CA ALA A 33 -8.46 10.92 -6.72
C ALA A 33 -7.67 12.18 -6.31
N ASP A 34 -6.86 12.07 -5.26
CA ASP A 34 -5.99 13.13 -4.70
C ASP A 34 -4.50 12.76 -4.84
N ALA A 35 -4.13 12.03 -5.90
CA ALA A 35 -2.75 11.55 -6.11
C ALA A 35 -1.70 12.66 -6.26
N ASN A 36 -2.12 13.89 -6.59
CA ASN A 36 -1.24 15.06 -6.70
C ASN A 36 -1.02 15.77 -5.35
N ASN A 37 -1.56 15.25 -4.25
CA ASN A 37 -1.36 15.80 -2.92
C ASN A 37 0.13 15.77 -2.51
N PRO A 38 0.69 16.84 -1.93
CA PRO A 38 2.07 16.85 -1.45
C PRO A 38 2.42 15.72 -0.47
N GLY A 39 1.46 15.25 0.34
CA GLY A 39 1.64 14.08 1.20
C GLY A 39 1.91 12.80 0.41
N CYS A 40 1.29 12.65 -0.76
CA CYS A 40 1.57 11.52 -1.65
C CYS A 40 2.95 11.63 -2.32
N ALA A 41 3.46 12.85 -2.54
CA ALA A 41 4.83 13.05 -3.00
C ALA A 41 5.84 12.59 -1.92
N GLU A 42 5.62 12.96 -0.66
CA GLU A 42 6.44 12.50 0.48
C GLU A 42 6.42 10.98 0.65
N ILE A 43 5.26 10.34 0.47
CA ILE A 43 5.15 8.88 0.47
C ILE A 43 5.95 8.29 -0.70
N SER A 44 5.75 8.82 -1.91
CA SER A 44 6.33 8.27 -3.15
C SER A 44 7.86 8.25 -3.13
N VAL A 45 8.50 9.31 -2.61
CA VAL A 45 9.96 9.41 -2.53
C VAL A 45 10.58 8.54 -1.43
N ARG A 46 9.74 7.98 -0.55
CA ARG A 46 10.15 7.09 0.57
C ARG A 46 9.74 5.65 0.33
N LEU A 47 9.12 5.32 -0.80
CA LEU A 47 8.74 3.95 -1.12
C LEU A 47 10.00 3.07 -1.25
N PRO A 48 9.96 1.85 -0.72
CA PRO A 48 11.12 0.96 -0.74
C PRO A 48 11.36 0.37 -2.15
N ASP A 49 12.62 0.06 -2.44
CA ASP A 49 13.02 -0.62 -3.68
C ASP A 49 12.56 -2.09 -3.74
N SER A 50 12.23 -2.68 -2.59
CA SER A 50 11.69 -4.03 -2.47
C SER A 50 10.64 -4.12 -1.37
N VAL A 51 9.64 -4.99 -1.53
CA VAL A 51 8.61 -5.29 -0.52
C VAL A 51 8.38 -6.79 -0.47
N ALA A 52 8.47 -7.43 0.71
CA ALA A 52 8.29 -8.88 0.87
C ALA A 52 9.11 -9.71 -0.15
N ASP A 53 10.41 -9.38 -0.28
CA ASP A 53 11.35 -9.97 -1.24
C ASP A 53 10.93 -9.86 -2.72
N LYS A 54 10.09 -8.87 -3.06
CA LYS A 54 9.67 -8.56 -4.43
C LYS A 54 10.29 -7.25 -4.87
N ASP A 55 10.96 -7.25 -6.01
CA ASP A 55 11.57 -6.06 -6.59
C ASP A 55 10.51 -5.07 -7.10
N ARG A 56 10.81 -3.77 -6.96
CA ARG A 56 9.96 -2.69 -7.46
C ARG A 56 9.86 -2.69 -8.99
N ARG A 57 8.67 -2.33 -9.47
CA ARG A 57 8.35 -2.19 -10.90
C ARG A 57 7.97 -0.76 -11.25
N GLN A 58 8.14 -0.45 -12.53
CA GLN A 58 7.66 0.80 -13.10
C GLN A 58 6.13 0.77 -13.17
N THR A 59 5.51 1.91 -12.84
CA THR A 59 4.08 2.17 -12.98
C THR A 59 3.86 3.39 -13.86
N ASP A 60 2.67 3.51 -14.47
CA ASP A 60 2.32 4.61 -15.39
C ASP A 60 1.44 5.70 -14.75
N ALA A 61 1.03 5.53 -13.49
CA ALA A 61 0.18 6.46 -12.75
C ALA A 61 0.89 7.17 -11.61
N GLN A 62 0.44 8.41 -11.32
CA GLN A 62 0.97 9.25 -10.25
C GLN A 62 0.71 8.62 -8.87
N ALA A 63 1.70 8.78 -7.98
CA ALA A 63 1.65 8.29 -6.60
C ALA A 63 1.25 6.81 -6.46
N THR A 64 1.78 5.98 -7.36
CA THR A 64 1.59 4.53 -7.34
C THR A 64 2.90 3.78 -7.18
N GLY A 65 2.81 2.53 -6.74
CA GLY A 65 3.92 1.59 -6.68
C GLY A 65 3.45 0.17 -6.99
N ALA A 66 4.36 -0.64 -7.53
CA ALA A 66 4.12 -2.06 -7.78
C ALA A 66 5.40 -2.85 -7.49
N TRP A 67 5.25 -4.08 -6.97
CA TRP A 67 6.37 -4.97 -6.67
C TRP A 67 6.07 -6.40 -7.12
N GLY A 68 7.07 -7.07 -7.70
CA GLY A 68 7.01 -8.47 -8.14
C GLY A 68 6.62 -8.70 -9.61
N ASP A 69 7.01 -9.83 -10.19
CA ASP A 69 6.64 -10.23 -11.56
C ASP A 69 6.07 -11.67 -11.61
N PRO A 70 4.74 -11.85 -11.75
CA PRO A 70 3.69 -10.83 -11.84
C PRO A 70 3.56 -9.98 -10.55
N ALA A 71 2.94 -8.80 -10.66
CA ALA A 71 2.80 -7.87 -9.54
C ALA A 71 2.04 -8.50 -8.37
N ALA A 72 2.72 -8.61 -7.22
CA ALA A 72 2.21 -9.21 -6.00
C ALA A 72 1.71 -8.16 -5.00
N VAL A 73 2.25 -6.94 -5.08
CA VAL A 73 1.87 -5.81 -4.23
C VAL A 73 1.67 -4.58 -5.10
N LEU A 74 0.55 -3.89 -4.91
CA LEU A 74 0.24 -2.61 -5.55
C LEU A 74 -0.03 -1.57 -4.46
N LEU A 75 0.37 -0.33 -4.70
CA LEU A 75 0.12 0.79 -3.80
C LEU A 75 -0.45 1.97 -4.60
N ARG A 76 -1.45 2.64 -4.04
CA ARG A 76 -2.04 3.88 -4.58
C ARG A 76 -2.26 4.88 -3.46
N CYS A 77 -1.61 6.04 -3.53
CA CYS A 77 -1.88 7.15 -2.61
C CYS A 77 -2.90 8.13 -3.20
N GLY A 78 -3.65 8.81 -2.32
CA GLY A 78 -4.66 9.79 -2.70
C GLY A 78 -6.03 9.16 -2.97
N VAL A 79 -6.28 7.96 -2.46
CA VAL A 79 -7.63 7.39 -2.46
C VAL A 79 -8.52 8.15 -1.47
N PRO A 80 -9.86 8.16 -1.66
CA PRO A 80 -10.76 8.82 -0.70
C PRO A 80 -10.57 8.27 0.72
N PRO A 81 -10.39 9.13 1.74
CA PRO A 81 -10.23 8.67 3.11
C PRO A 81 -11.51 8.06 3.66
N ILE A 82 -11.37 7.05 4.52
CA ILE A 82 -12.49 6.41 5.21
C ILE A 82 -12.86 7.24 6.43
N GLY A 83 -14.15 7.46 6.64
CA GLY A 83 -14.67 7.89 7.94
C GLY A 83 -14.74 6.75 8.97
N PRO A 84 -15.40 6.97 10.12
CA PRO A 84 -15.61 5.92 11.11
C PRO A 84 -16.23 4.65 10.50
N THR A 85 -15.66 3.50 10.83
CA THR A 85 -16.02 2.21 10.21
C THR A 85 -16.05 1.08 11.23
N THR A 86 -16.83 0.04 10.92
CA THR A 86 -16.88 -1.23 11.66
C THR A 86 -16.07 -2.34 10.99
N LYS A 87 -15.44 -2.05 9.85
CA LYS A 87 -14.53 -2.99 9.18
C LYS A 87 -13.34 -3.32 10.09
N PRO A 88 -12.73 -4.51 9.96
CA PRO A 88 -11.53 -4.85 10.70
C PRO A 88 -10.44 -3.80 10.49
N CYS A 89 -9.83 -3.36 11.58
CA CYS A 89 -8.85 -2.30 11.63
C CYS A 89 -7.66 -2.80 12.45
N VAL A 90 -6.45 -2.73 11.90
CA VAL A 90 -5.23 -3.24 12.54
C VAL A 90 -4.13 -2.18 12.53
N ASP A 91 -3.48 -1.99 13.68
CA ASP A 91 -2.22 -1.24 13.75
C ASP A 91 -1.07 -2.15 13.32
N VAL A 92 -0.31 -1.69 12.34
CA VAL A 92 0.93 -2.34 11.91
C VAL A 92 2.02 -1.29 11.86
N SER A 93 2.96 -1.38 12.81
CA SER A 93 4.11 -0.47 12.91
C SER A 93 3.70 1.01 13.01
N GLY A 94 2.64 1.32 13.77
CA GLY A 94 2.16 2.69 13.98
C GLY A 94 1.33 3.25 12.82
N VAL A 95 0.97 2.41 11.85
CA VAL A 95 0.03 2.75 10.77
C VAL A 95 -1.22 1.91 10.94
N ASP A 96 -2.37 2.58 11.07
CA ASP A 96 -3.66 1.93 11.14
C ASP A 96 -4.19 1.61 9.74
N TRP A 97 -4.56 0.35 9.52
CA TRP A 97 -5.04 -0.20 8.26
C TRP A 97 -6.42 -0.79 8.41
N VAL A 98 -7.35 -0.36 7.57
CA VAL A 98 -8.68 -0.95 7.45
C VAL A 98 -8.66 -1.99 6.34
N LEU A 99 -9.13 -3.19 6.66
CA LEU A 99 -9.35 -4.27 5.71
C LEU A 99 -10.62 -3.98 4.89
N MET A 100 -10.43 -3.66 3.60
CA MET A 100 -11.51 -3.23 2.71
C MET A 100 -12.21 -4.39 2.02
N SER A 101 -11.48 -5.48 1.76
CA SER A 101 -11.95 -6.70 1.11
C SER A 101 -12.24 -7.84 2.09
N ASP A 102 -12.72 -8.97 1.57
CA ASP A 102 -12.80 -10.23 2.32
C ASP A 102 -11.37 -10.74 2.62
N PRO A 103 -11.03 -11.14 3.87
CA PRO A 103 -9.72 -11.72 4.19
C PRO A 103 -9.43 -13.06 3.48
N ALA A 104 -10.46 -13.77 3.01
CA ALA A 104 -10.30 -15.00 2.22
C ALA A 104 -10.17 -14.74 0.71
N ALA A 105 -10.21 -13.47 0.28
CA ALA A 105 -9.99 -13.12 -1.12
C ALA A 105 -8.54 -13.40 -1.54
N LYS A 106 -8.35 -13.73 -2.83
CA LYS A 106 -7.01 -13.90 -3.42
C LYS A 106 -6.20 -12.60 -3.39
N GLN A 107 -6.91 -11.48 -3.61
CA GLN A 107 -6.37 -10.14 -3.53
C GLN A 107 -7.01 -9.43 -2.34
N VAL A 108 -6.17 -9.03 -1.40
CA VAL A 108 -6.59 -8.37 -0.17
C VAL A 108 -6.27 -6.88 -0.26
N VAL A 109 -7.26 -6.04 0.05
CA VAL A 109 -7.14 -4.58 -0.03
C VAL A 109 -7.12 -3.99 1.37
N TYR A 110 -6.05 -3.28 1.69
CA TYR A 110 -5.89 -2.50 2.89
C TYR A 110 -5.89 -1.01 2.55
N GLN A 111 -6.48 -0.18 3.40
CA GLN A 111 -6.42 1.27 3.26
C GLN A 111 -6.09 1.92 4.59
N THR A 112 -5.20 2.92 4.58
CA THR A 112 -4.79 3.63 5.80
C THR A 112 -5.96 4.37 6.42
N PHE A 113 -6.10 4.30 7.74
CA PHE A 113 -7.13 5.00 8.50
C PHE A 113 -6.58 6.24 9.22
N GLY A 114 -7.42 7.27 9.32
CA GLY A 114 -7.09 8.51 10.02
C GLY A 114 -5.93 9.29 9.44
N ARG A 115 -5.66 9.17 8.13
CA ARG A 115 -4.62 9.93 7.43
C ARG A 115 -5.19 10.50 6.13
N THR A 116 -4.84 11.74 5.82
CA THR A 116 -5.21 12.42 4.58
C THR A 116 -3.95 13.06 3.99
N PRO A 117 -3.49 12.65 2.80
CA PRO A 117 -4.11 11.68 1.89
C PRO A 117 -4.08 10.24 2.42
N ALA A 118 -5.07 9.44 2.04
CA ALA A 118 -5.12 8.01 2.37
C ALA A 118 -4.35 7.19 1.31
N THR A 119 -3.79 6.06 1.73
CA THR A 119 -3.06 5.11 0.89
C THR A 119 -3.76 3.77 0.89
N GLU A 120 -3.95 3.19 -0.29
CA GLU A 120 -4.44 1.84 -0.51
C GLU A 120 -3.27 0.92 -0.88
N VAL A 121 -3.25 -0.28 -0.32
CA VAL A 121 -2.33 -1.35 -0.65
C VAL A 121 -3.15 -2.59 -1.01
N ILE A 122 -2.84 -3.17 -2.16
CA ILE A 122 -3.45 -4.41 -2.65
C ILE A 122 -2.37 -5.49 -2.63
N ILE A 123 -2.67 -6.62 -2.00
CA ILE A 123 -1.75 -7.74 -1.82
C ILE A 123 -2.35 -8.97 -2.49
N ASP A 124 -1.64 -9.56 -3.44
CA ASP A 124 -2.00 -10.84 -4.03
C ASP A 124 -1.35 -11.99 -3.25
N HIS A 125 -2.15 -12.70 -2.47
CA HIS A 125 -1.71 -13.83 -1.66
C HIS A 125 -1.31 -15.04 -2.50
N VAL A 126 -1.75 -15.11 -3.77
CA VAL A 126 -1.39 -16.20 -4.69
C VAL A 126 0.05 -16.07 -5.16
N SER A 127 0.58 -14.84 -5.19
CA SER A 127 1.95 -14.52 -5.64
C SER A 127 2.99 -14.57 -4.50
N GLY A 128 2.62 -15.12 -3.34
CA GLY A 128 3.54 -15.41 -2.23
C GLY A 128 3.90 -14.19 -1.37
N ALA A 129 3.10 -13.13 -1.39
CA ALA A 129 3.22 -12.00 -0.47
C ALA A 129 2.20 -12.15 0.67
N SER A 130 2.65 -12.01 1.92
CA SER A 130 1.77 -12.05 3.11
C SER A 130 1.61 -10.66 3.70
N ASP A 131 0.47 -10.40 4.33
CA ASP A 131 0.16 -9.09 4.95
C ASP A 131 1.24 -8.66 5.94
N ALA A 132 1.72 -9.61 6.75
CA ALA A 132 2.75 -9.39 7.76
C ALA A 132 4.13 -9.06 7.18
N ALA A 133 4.43 -9.50 5.96
CA ALA A 133 5.67 -9.16 5.25
C ALA A 133 5.55 -7.86 4.45
N VAL A 134 4.34 -7.44 4.11
CA VAL A 134 4.09 -6.29 3.22
C VAL A 134 3.81 -5.00 4.00
N LEU A 135 2.86 -5.01 4.92
CA LEU A 135 2.38 -3.77 5.56
C LEU A 135 3.47 -3.02 6.35
N PRO A 136 4.38 -3.67 7.11
CA PRO A 136 5.45 -2.96 7.82
C PRO A 136 6.41 -2.19 6.91
N GLU A 137 6.67 -2.67 5.68
CA GLU A 137 7.61 -2.06 4.73
C GLU A 137 7.17 -0.64 4.31
N PHE A 138 5.88 -0.34 4.38
CA PHE A 138 5.34 0.99 4.04
C PHE A 138 5.27 1.95 5.24
N ALA A 139 5.54 1.48 6.47
CA ALA A 139 5.31 2.25 7.68
C ALA A 139 6.13 3.56 7.71
N SER A 140 7.39 3.51 7.28
CA SER A 140 8.27 4.69 7.19
C SER A 140 7.73 5.74 6.21
N ALA A 141 7.29 5.30 5.03
CA ALA A 141 6.76 6.21 4.02
C ALA A 141 5.43 6.84 4.46
N ILE A 142 4.49 6.04 4.96
CA ILE A 142 3.14 6.47 5.34
C ILE A 142 3.16 7.33 6.61
N SER A 143 4.10 7.08 7.52
CA SER A 143 4.26 7.88 8.73
C SER A 143 4.63 9.35 8.47
N SER A 144 5.04 9.71 7.25
CA SER A 144 5.22 11.10 6.84
C SER A 144 3.92 11.91 6.83
N VAL A 145 2.77 11.27 6.63
CA VAL A 145 1.45 11.90 6.68
C VAL A 145 0.90 11.81 8.09
N LYS A 146 0.55 12.94 8.72
CA LYS A 146 0.06 12.97 10.10
C LYS A 146 -1.19 12.12 10.28
N GLN A 147 -1.23 11.36 11.38
CA GLN A 147 -2.41 10.64 11.83
C GLN A 147 -3.33 11.53 12.67
N THR A 148 -4.62 11.52 12.36
CA THR A 148 -5.69 12.28 13.02
C THR A 148 -6.73 11.40 13.71
N GLU A 149 -6.89 10.15 13.25
CA GLU A 149 -7.77 9.15 13.86
C GLU A 149 -7.04 7.81 13.94
N LYS A 150 -7.51 6.89 14.80
CA LYS A 150 -6.85 5.61 15.01
C LYS A 150 -7.82 4.44 15.11
N CYS A 151 -7.33 3.22 14.86
CA CYS A 151 -8.09 2.02 15.17
C CYS A 151 -8.42 1.98 16.67
N LEU A 152 -9.62 1.50 17.01
CA LEU A 152 -10.03 1.30 18.39
C LEU A 152 -9.78 -0.14 18.82
N SER A 153 -9.31 -0.30 20.05
CA SER A 153 -9.17 -1.59 20.74
C SER A 153 -10.03 -1.62 22.01
N THR A 154 -10.16 -2.80 22.62
CA THR A 154 -10.84 -2.93 23.92
C THR A 154 -10.18 -2.12 25.02
N LEU A 155 -8.88 -1.82 24.89
CA LEU A 155 -8.11 -1.00 25.83
C LEU A 155 -8.49 0.49 25.76
N ASP A 156 -9.03 0.95 24.62
CA ASP A 156 -9.50 2.33 24.46
C ASP A 156 -10.86 2.55 25.11
N THR A 157 -11.53 1.47 25.53
CA THR A 157 -12.73 1.58 26.34
C THR A 157 -12.29 2.00 27.74
N THR A 158 -12.45 3.29 28.05
CA THR A 158 -12.51 3.70 29.45
C THR A 158 -13.66 2.90 30.06
N LEU A 159 -13.34 1.93 30.93
CA LEU A 159 -14.32 1.30 31.80
C LEU A 159 -14.81 2.36 32.77
N THR A 160 -15.59 3.32 32.28
CA THR A 160 -16.37 4.20 33.13
C THR A 160 -17.47 3.29 33.65
N PRO A 161 -17.46 2.90 34.94
CA PRO A 161 -18.61 2.21 35.51
C PRO A 161 -19.82 3.12 35.23
N PRO A 162 -20.97 2.59 34.76
CA PRO A 162 -22.15 3.44 34.63
C PRO A 162 -22.36 4.10 35.99
N SER A 163 -22.28 5.44 36.02
CA SER A 163 -22.55 6.22 37.23
C SER A 163 -23.79 5.65 37.87
N ALA A 164 -23.65 5.13 39.10
CA ALA A 164 -24.72 4.47 39.81
C ALA A 164 -25.99 5.32 39.72
N THR A 165 -27.05 4.75 39.15
CA THR A 165 -28.38 5.34 39.17
C THR A 165 -28.71 5.71 40.62
N PRO A 166 -28.98 6.97 40.96
CA PRO A 166 -29.33 7.32 42.34
C PRO A 166 -30.60 6.56 42.72
N SER A 167 -30.53 5.79 43.81
CA SER A 167 -31.70 5.11 44.39
C SER A 167 -32.79 6.15 44.70
N PRO A 168 -34.05 5.89 44.33
CA PRO A 168 -35.14 6.78 44.71
C PRO A 168 -35.32 6.75 46.23
N THR A 169 -35.24 7.93 46.85
CA THR A 169 -35.59 8.13 48.27
C THR A 169 -37.08 7.84 48.47
N PRO A 170 -37.48 6.96 49.41
CA PRO A 170 -38.89 6.73 49.69
C PRO A 170 -39.48 7.94 50.41
N SER A 171 -40.43 8.63 49.77
CA SER A 171 -41.26 9.65 50.41
C SER A 171 -42.22 8.99 51.39
N ARG A 172 -42.22 9.47 52.64
CA ARG A 172 -43.11 9.04 53.73
C ARG A 172 -44.39 9.86 53.71
#